data_AF-A0A2K2FZ01-F1
#
_entry.id   AF-A0A2K2FZ01-F1
#
_cell.length_a   1.000
_cell.length_b   1.000
_cell.length_c   1.000
_cell.angle_alpha   90.00
_cell.angle_beta   90.00
_cell.angle_gamma   90.00
#
_symmetry.space_group_name_H-M   'P 1'
#
loop_
_entity.id
_entity.type
_entity.pdbx_description
1 polymer ?
#
loop_
_entity_poly.entity_id
_entity_poly.type
_entity_poly.pdbx_seq_one_letter_code
_entity_poly.pdbx_strand_id
1 'polypeptide(L)' 'MRTALSAMALLALAACSKSDTAPGPGGVTMGEARALDEAAAMLDERRPPSEGQATEAPAAPER' A
#
# COMPACT_ATOMS: atom_id res chain seq x y z
N MET A 1 -41.48 -5.28 -10.47
CA MET A 1 -40.91 -4.03 -9.91
C MET A 1 -39.85 -4.29 -8.84
N ARG A 2 -40.11 -5.10 -7.80
CA ARG A 2 -39.13 -5.38 -6.72
C ARG A 2 -37.83 -6.02 -7.22
N THR A 3 -37.91 -6.99 -8.14
CA THR A 3 -36.75 -7.67 -8.74
C THR A 3 -35.87 -6.74 -9.59
N ALA A 4 -36.49 -5.82 -10.33
CA ALA A 4 -35.77 -4.80 -11.10
C ALA A 4 -34.99 -3.84 -10.18
N LEU A 5 -35.57 -3.49 -9.03
CA LEU A 5 -34.91 -2.65 -8.02
C LEU A 5 -33.68 -3.35 -7.41
N SER A 6 -33.79 -4.64 -7.12
CA SER A 6 -32.67 -5.45 -6.60
C SER A 6 -31.53 -5.58 -7.61
N ALA A 7 -31.84 -5.80 -8.88
CA ALA A 7 -30.83 -5.85 -9.93
C ALA A 7 -30.10 -4.51 -10.05
N MET A 8 -30.82 -3.39 -10.05
CA MET A 8 -30.23 -2.05 -10.16
C MET A 8 -29.31 -1.71 -8.98
N ALA A 9 -29.63 -2.17 -7.77
CA ALA A 9 -28.78 -1.98 -6.59
C ALA A 9 -27.44 -2.74 -6.70
N LEU A 10 -27.43 -3.94 -7.28
CA LEU A 10 -26.20 -4.71 -7.50
C LEU A 10 -25.28 -4.05 -8.53
N LEU A 11 -25.85 -3.49 -9.61
CA LEU A 11 -25.06 -2.74 -10.61
C LEU A 11 -24.47 -1.45 -10.02
N ALA A 12 -25.20 -0.75 -9.16
CA ALA A 12 -24.69 0.44 -8.48
C ALA A 12 -23.52 0.12 -7.52
N LEU A 13 -23.55 -1.05 -6.85
CA LEU A 13 -22.46 -1.50 -5.99
C LEU A 13 -21.19 -1.85 -6.78
N ALA A 14 -21.33 -2.43 -7.98
CA ALA A 14 -20.19 -2.70 -8.85
C ALA A 14 -19.48 -1.42 -9.32
N ALA A 15 -20.19 -0.29 -9.40
CA ALA A 15 -19.62 1.01 -9.73
C ALA A 15 -18.81 1.64 -8.57
N CYS A 16 -18.99 1.17 -7.33
CA CYS A 16 -18.14 1.54 -6.19
C CYS A 16 -16.87 0.70 -6.07
N SER A 17 -16.62 -0.24 -7.00
CA SER A 17 -15.35 -0.98 -7.03
C SER A 17 -14.20 -0.02 -7.31
N LYS A 18 -13.25 0.06 -6.37
CA LYS A 18 -12.05 0.89 -6.47
C LYS A 18 -11.22 0.42 -7.67
N SER A 19 -11.02 1.26 -8.68
CA SER A 19 -10.08 0.97 -9.77
C SER A 19 -8.67 0.78 -9.22
N ASP A 20 -7.88 -0.13 -9.78
CA ASP A 20 -6.49 -0.38 -9.35
C ASP A 20 -5.57 0.85 -9.42
N THR A 21 -5.96 1.85 -10.22
CA THR A 21 -5.26 3.13 -10.38
C THR A 21 -5.73 4.21 -9.40
N ALA A 22 -6.79 3.97 -8.63
CA ALA A 22 -7.25 4.95 -7.66
C ALA A 22 -6.31 4.97 -6.44
N PRO A 23 -5.91 6.15 -5.93
CA PRO A 23 -5.02 6.25 -4.78
C PRO A 23 -5.61 5.52 -3.56
N GLY A 24 -4.81 4.63 -3.00
CA GLY A 24 -5.05 3.90 -1.75
C GLY A 24 -4.75 4.77 -0.52
N PRO A 25 -4.99 4.23 0.69
CA PRO A 25 -4.59 4.89 1.93
C PRO A 25 -3.06 5.09 1.93
N GLY A 26 -2.62 6.33 2.11
CA GLY A 26 -1.22 6.74 1.94
C GLY A 26 -0.93 7.51 0.65
N GLY A 27 -1.92 7.72 -0.22
CA GLY A 27 -1.79 8.54 -1.43
C GLY A 27 -1.08 7.84 -2.61
N VAL A 28 -0.72 6.57 -2.44
CA VAL A 28 -0.10 5.72 -3.46
C VAL A 28 -1.13 4.80 -4.11
N THR A 29 -0.95 4.48 -5.38
CA THR A 29 -1.73 3.49 -6.12
C THR A 29 -1.36 2.07 -5.66
N MET A 30 -2.23 1.09 -5.97
CA MET A 30 -1.92 -0.32 -5.68
C MET A 30 -0.67 -0.82 -6.43
N GLY A 31 -0.44 -0.30 -7.64
CA GLY A 31 0.76 -0.60 -8.42
C GLY A 31 2.04 -0.06 -7.76
N GLU A 32 2.00 1.16 -7.25
CA GLU A 32 3.12 1.77 -6.51
C GLU A 32 3.39 1.02 -5.20
N ALA A 33 2.37 0.69 -4.42
CA ALA A 33 2.52 -0.08 -3.19
C ALA A 33 3.22 -1.43 -3.43
N ARG A 34 2.81 -2.15 -4.47
CA ARG A 34 3.44 -3.43 -4.86
C ARG A 34 4.91 -3.26 -5.24
N ALA A 35 5.25 -2.21 -5.99
CA ALA A 35 6.62 -1.94 -6.38
C ALA A 35 7.51 -1.60 -5.16
N LEU A 36 6.95 -0.89 -4.16
CA LEU A 36 7.63 -0.62 -2.90
C LEU A 36 7.89 -1.89 -2.09
N ASP A 37 6.90 -2.79 -2.01
CA ASP A 37 7.02 -4.07 -1.30
C ASP A 37 8.10 -4.98 -1.94
N GLU A 38 8.15 -5.02 -3.28
CA GLU A 38 9.18 -5.77 -4.00
C GLU A 38 10.58 -5.20 -3.71
N ALA A 39 10.72 -3.87 -3.73
CA ALA A 39 11.98 -3.22 -3.39
C ALA A 39 12.43 -3.53 -1.94
N ALA A 40 11.50 -3.53 -0.99
CA ALA A 40 11.76 -3.90 0.40
C ALA A 40 12.20 -5.38 0.52
N ALA A 41 11.53 -6.30 -0.16
CA ALA A 41 11.91 -7.71 -0.18
C ALA A 41 13.35 -7.92 -0.67
N MET A 42 13.76 -7.22 -1.74
CA MET A 42 15.14 -7.28 -2.22
C MET A 42 16.15 -6.77 -1.18
N LEU A 43 15.79 -5.76 -0.37
CA LEU A 43 16.66 -5.28 0.71
C LEU A 43 16.78 -6.29 1.85
N ASP A 44 15.68 -6.96 2.21
CA ASP A 44 15.68 -8.00 3.22
C ASP A 44 16.50 -9.22 2.80
N GLU A 45 16.44 -9.63 1.53
CA GLU A 45 17.28 -10.70 0.97
C GLU A 45 18.77 -10.35 1.01
N ARG A 46 19.11 -9.07 0.83
CA ARG A 46 20.48 -8.56 0.88
C ARG A 46 20.93 -8.21 2.29
N ARG A 47 20.09 -8.40 3.31
CA ARG A 47 20.40 -8.03 4.69
C ARG A 47 21.73 -8.70 5.11
N PRO A 48 22.80 -7.92 5.33
CA PRO A 48 24.04 -8.49 5.83
C PRO A 48 23.80 -9.06 7.23
N PRO A 49 24.48 -10.16 7.60
CA PRO A 49 24.40 -10.69 8.95
C PRO A 49 24.93 -9.61 9.92
N SER A 50 24.01 -8.99 10.67
CA SER A 50 24.25 -8.02 11.76
C SER A 50 24.39 -6.54 11.38
N GLU A 51 23.37 -5.95 10.75
CA GLU A 51 23.05 -4.51 10.89
C GLU A 51 21.78 -4.29 11.75
N GLY A 52 21.36 -5.30 12.51
CA GLY A 52 20.23 -5.23 13.45
C GLY A 52 20.54 -4.51 14.76
N GLN A 53 21.76 -4.01 14.93
CA GLN A 53 22.08 -3.01 15.94
C GLN A 53 22.30 -1.72 15.17
N ALA A 54 21.24 -0.91 15.05
CA ALA A 54 21.45 0.50 14.76
C ALA A 54 22.49 0.97 15.77
N THR A 55 23.70 1.30 15.29
CA THR A 55 24.57 2.19 16.03
C THR A 55 23.69 3.39 16.33
N GLU A 56 23.45 3.64 17.61
CA GLU A 56 22.76 4.82 18.08
C GLU A 56 23.42 6.00 17.35
N ALA A 57 22.71 6.57 16.37
CA ALA A 57 23.19 7.76 15.69
C ALA A 57 23.32 8.80 16.80
N PRO A 58 24.52 9.35 17.07
CA PRO A 58 24.66 10.34 18.12
C PRO A 58 23.69 11.46 17.77
N ALA A 59 22.78 11.75 18.70
CA ALA A 59 21.81 12.81 18.56
C ALA A 59 22.52 14.06 18.02
N ALA A 60 22.13 14.49 16.81
CA ALA A 60 22.64 15.73 16.27
C ALA A 60 22.29 16.85 17.25
N PRO A 61 23.23 17.74 17.62
CA PRO A 61 22.92 18.82 18.54
C PRO A 61 21.91 19.75 17.87
N GLU A 62 20.74 19.90 18.51
CA GLU A 62 19.73 20.89 18.13
C GLU A 62 20.39 22.28 18.06
N ARG A 63 20.36 22.89 16.89
CA ARG A 63 20.86 24.24 16.59
C ARG A 63 19.74 25.03 15.94
#